data_AF-A0AAE0DIV8-F1
#
_entry.id   AF-A0AAE0DIV8-F1
#
_cell.length_a   1.000
_cell.length_b   1.000
_cell.length_c   1.000
_cell.angle_alpha   90.00
_cell.angle_beta   90.00
_cell.angle_gamma   90.00
#
_symmetry.space_group_name_H-M   'P 1'
#
loop_
_entity.id
_entity.type
_entity.pdbx_description
1 polymer ?
#
loop_
_entity_poly.entity_id
_entity_poly.type
_entity_poly.pdbx_seq_one_letter_code
_entity_poly.pdbx_strand_id
1 'polypeptide(L)'
;MRDNGQKRKVVSGEFNKGSESIEPEEEGQLLVTEREMRDWVKEIYINSRGRELPGNYNHVLMSELFHIQSSRWHTIADDHLTALYSEIQAFVEAVLNHITRDSQILAELLEITKLSLQKSKHAADEELSKLCQDEKQQPITYNHYYIDNVQNARQESTRNLIKKAMSEASAHDWNGKLHISNNTVDAEKLLTSLQKRIIVDMDVQACTEALAGLSAYYRASPPLKTLCDANRLRWL
;
A
#
# COMPACT_ATOMS: atom_id res chain seq x y z
N MET A 1 7.54 5.59 10.92
CA MET A 1 6.41 6.25 10.21
C MET A 1 6.18 5.70 8.81
N ARG A 2 7.11 5.77 7.85
CA ARG A 2 6.88 5.25 6.47
C ARG A 2 6.53 3.75 6.39
N ASP A 3 7.15 2.93 7.22
CA ASP A 3 6.98 1.47 7.17
C ASP A 3 5.75 0.95 7.94
N ASN A 4 5.09 1.82 8.72
CA ASN A 4 4.02 1.43 9.65
C ASN A 4 2.63 1.89 9.21
N GLY A 5 2.52 2.80 8.23
CA GLY A 5 1.23 3.27 7.73
C GLY A 5 0.44 2.26 6.90
N GLN A 6 1.07 1.14 6.53
CA GLN A 6 0.41 0.05 5.81
C GLN A 6 -0.45 -0.77 6.77
N LYS A 7 -1.72 -1.00 6.40
CA LYS A 7 -2.61 -1.88 7.18
C LYS A 7 -2.15 -3.32 7.22
N ARG A 8 -1.74 -3.87 6.08
CA ARG A 8 -1.21 -5.25 5.95
C ARG A 8 0.27 -5.22 5.59
N LYS A 9 1.12 -5.92 6.34
CA LYS A 9 2.55 -6.04 6.06
C LYS A 9 2.87 -7.49 5.71
N VAL A 10 3.46 -7.70 4.53
CA VAL A 10 3.89 -9.04 4.11
C VAL A 10 5.16 -9.41 4.87
N VAL A 11 5.13 -10.51 5.61
CA VAL A 11 6.30 -11.05 6.33
C VAL A 11 6.77 -12.32 5.63
N SER A 12 8.00 -12.30 5.12
CA SER A 12 8.62 -13.46 4.46
C SER A 12 9.39 -14.30 5.48
N GLY A 13 8.76 -15.34 6.03
CA GLY A 13 9.46 -16.31 6.88
C GLY A 13 8.55 -17.29 7.62
N GLU A 14 8.64 -18.57 7.23
CA GLU A 14 8.30 -19.80 7.95
C GLU A 14 7.33 -19.69 9.15
N PHE A 15 6.06 -20.05 8.92
CA PHE A 15 5.22 -20.60 9.97
C PHE A 15 5.77 -21.98 10.38
N ASN A 16 6.79 -21.99 11.23
CA ASN A 16 7.00 -23.13 12.09
C ASN A 16 5.82 -23.17 13.06
N LYS A 17 4.96 -24.17 12.91
CA LYS A 17 3.91 -24.51 13.89
C LYS A 17 4.62 -24.91 15.19
N GLY A 18 4.92 -23.93 16.03
CA GLY A 18 5.52 -24.16 17.33
C GLY A 18 6.31 -22.95 17.81
N SER A 19 5.66 -22.15 18.66
CA SER A 19 6.29 -21.27 19.65
C SER A 19 7.21 -20.16 19.13
N GLU A 20 6.64 -19.00 18.84
CA GLU A 20 6.88 -17.76 19.59
C GLU A 20 5.97 -16.68 18.98
N SER A 21 5.15 -16.08 19.84
CA SER A 21 4.28 -14.95 19.51
C SER A 21 5.14 -13.79 19.02
N ILE A 22 5.11 -13.52 17.71
CA ILE A 22 5.61 -12.26 17.16
C ILE A 22 4.64 -11.18 17.63
N GLU A 23 5.04 -10.42 18.64
CA GLU A 23 4.30 -9.25 19.07
C GLU A 23 4.17 -8.27 17.89
N PRO A 24 2.96 -7.77 17.58
CA PRO A 24 2.79 -6.74 16.57
C PRO A 24 3.65 -5.53 16.95
N GLU A 25 4.55 -5.10 16.06
CA GLU A 25 5.49 -3.99 16.31
C GLU A 25 4.78 -2.67 16.68
N GLU A 26 3.50 -2.51 16.32
CA GLU A 26 2.61 -1.44 16.80
C GLU A 26 1.14 -1.93 16.77
N GLU A 27 0.32 -1.53 17.76
CA GLU A 27 -1.11 -1.84 17.83
C GLU A 27 -1.81 -1.57 16.48
N GLY A 28 -2.39 -2.62 15.89
CA GLY A 28 -3.25 -2.53 14.71
C GLY A 28 -2.64 -2.82 13.34
N GLN A 29 -1.36 -3.23 13.22
CA GLN A 29 -0.84 -3.76 11.94
C GLN A 29 -1.21 -5.24 11.77
N LEU A 30 -1.72 -5.62 10.59
CA LEU A 30 -1.98 -7.02 10.26
C LEU A 30 -0.75 -7.61 9.56
N LEU A 31 -0.06 -8.54 10.20
CA LEU A 31 0.99 -9.32 9.58
C LEU A 31 0.34 -10.42 8.73
N VAL A 32 0.66 -10.44 7.44
CA VAL A 32 0.08 -11.39 6.48
C VAL A 32 1.17 -12.10 5.70
N THR A 33 0.92 -13.34 5.31
CA THR A 33 1.73 -14.06 4.33
C THR A 33 1.48 -13.53 2.93
N GLU A 34 2.39 -13.84 2.00
CA GLU A 34 2.19 -13.51 0.58
C GLU A 34 0.90 -14.14 0.02
N ARG A 35 0.54 -15.34 0.50
CA ARG A 35 -0.70 -16.03 0.10
C ARG A 35 -1.92 -15.28 0.58
N GLU A 36 -1.98 -14.93 1.86
CA GLU A 36 -3.11 -14.17 2.44
C GLU A 36 -3.26 -12.79 1.80
N MET A 37 -2.15 -12.14 1.44
CA MET A 37 -2.17 -10.88 0.70
C MET A 37 -2.79 -11.06 -0.69
N ARG A 38 -2.46 -12.15 -1.40
CA ARG A 38 -3.04 -12.49 -2.70
C ARG A 38 -4.52 -12.83 -2.59
N ASP A 39 -4.91 -13.58 -1.58
CA ASP A 39 -6.31 -13.94 -1.33
C ASP A 39 -7.15 -12.69 -1.02
N TRP A 40 -6.63 -11.77 -0.21
CA TRP A 40 -7.27 -10.48 0.06
C TRP A 40 -7.47 -9.64 -1.20
N VAL A 41 -6.45 -9.52 -2.06
CA VAL A 41 -6.59 -8.80 -3.34
C VAL A 41 -7.61 -9.48 -4.24
N LYS A 42 -7.63 -10.80 -4.26
CA LYS A 42 -8.61 -11.58 -5.02
C LYS A 42 -10.03 -11.35 -4.51
N GLU A 43 -10.25 -11.30 -3.20
CA GLU A 43 -11.56 -10.98 -2.63
C GLU A 43 -12.03 -9.58 -3.03
N ILE A 44 -11.16 -8.57 -2.94
CA ILE A 44 -11.50 -7.22 -3.39
C ILE A 44 -11.78 -7.21 -4.88
N TYR A 45 -10.94 -7.86 -5.69
CA TYR A 45 -11.17 -8.00 -7.13
C TYR A 45 -12.53 -8.62 -7.45
N ILE A 46 -12.94 -9.64 -6.69
CA ILE A 46 -14.23 -10.32 -6.84
C ILE A 46 -15.42 -9.42 -6.47
N ASN A 47 -15.23 -8.49 -5.54
CA ASN A 47 -16.26 -7.57 -5.08
C ASN A 47 -16.31 -6.29 -5.92
N SER A 48 -15.18 -5.84 -6.45
CA SER A 48 -15.03 -4.64 -7.27
C SER A 48 -15.31 -4.89 -8.76
N ARG A 49 -15.36 -6.16 -9.20
CA ARG A 49 -15.70 -6.54 -10.59
C ARG A 49 -17.19 -6.25 -10.87
N GLY A 50 -17.46 -5.04 -11.30
CA GLY A 50 -18.77 -4.60 -11.78
C GLY A 50 -18.95 -4.85 -13.28
N ARG A 51 -18.95 -3.77 -14.07
CA ARG A 51 -19.31 -3.75 -15.50
C ARG A 51 -18.14 -4.01 -16.46
N GLU A 52 -17.01 -4.50 -15.98
CA GLU A 52 -15.77 -4.52 -16.76
C GLU A 52 -15.58 -5.83 -17.51
N LEU A 53 -14.88 -5.74 -18.65
CA LEU A 53 -14.49 -6.91 -19.42
C LEU A 53 -13.40 -7.68 -18.67
N PRO A 54 -13.46 -9.03 -18.64
CA PRO A 54 -12.43 -9.86 -18.02
C PRO A 54 -11.04 -9.50 -18.56
N GLY A 55 -10.08 -9.27 -17.67
CA GLY A 55 -8.69 -9.03 -18.04
C GLY A 55 -8.22 -7.59 -18.15
N ASN A 56 -9.09 -6.61 -17.92
CA ASN A 56 -8.67 -5.24 -17.69
C ASN A 56 -8.57 -5.00 -16.18
N TYR A 57 -7.45 -4.45 -15.70
CA TYR A 57 -7.33 -4.05 -14.30
C TYR A 57 -8.01 -2.70 -14.11
N ASN A 58 -8.92 -2.62 -13.14
CA ASN A 58 -9.73 -1.44 -12.91
C ASN A 58 -8.98 -0.41 -12.05
N HIS A 59 -9.05 0.87 -12.42
CA HIS A 59 -8.68 1.98 -11.54
C HIS A 59 -9.45 1.98 -10.21
N VAL A 60 -10.69 1.47 -10.19
CA VAL A 60 -11.49 1.29 -8.97
C VAL A 60 -10.86 0.25 -8.03
N LEU A 61 -10.41 -0.89 -8.56
CA LEU A 61 -9.71 -1.90 -7.76
C LEU A 61 -8.45 -1.31 -7.11
N MET A 62 -7.66 -0.57 -7.89
CA MET A 62 -6.45 0.08 -7.38
C MET A 62 -6.79 1.12 -6.29
N SER A 63 -7.86 1.90 -6.49
CA SER A 63 -8.35 2.88 -5.49
C SER A 63 -8.76 2.19 -4.19
N GLU A 64 -9.58 1.14 -4.26
CA GLU A 64 -10.05 0.40 -3.09
C GLU A 64 -8.89 -0.25 -2.32
N LEU A 65 -7.99 -0.91 -3.04
CA LEU A 65 -6.78 -1.50 -2.45
C LEU A 65 -5.95 -0.44 -1.73
N PHE A 66 -5.76 0.72 -2.36
CA PHE A 66 -5.00 1.82 -1.78
C PHE A 66 -5.66 2.36 -0.50
N HIS A 67 -6.94 2.72 -0.55
CA HIS A 67 -7.65 3.29 0.61
C HIS A 67 -7.71 2.31 1.79
N ILE A 68 -7.93 1.02 1.53
CA ILE A 68 -7.93 0.02 2.60
C ILE A 68 -6.53 -0.09 3.22
N GLN A 69 -5.50 -0.11 2.38
CA GLN A 69 -4.13 -0.24 2.83
C GLN A 69 -3.63 1.02 3.55
N SER A 70 -4.14 2.20 3.20
CA SER A 70 -3.72 3.51 3.76
C SER A 70 -4.57 3.97 4.94
N SER A 71 -5.67 3.28 5.25
CA SER A 71 -6.60 3.66 6.31
C SER A 71 -5.99 3.90 7.70
N ARG A 72 -4.79 3.37 7.99
CA ARG A 72 -4.10 3.59 9.27
C ARG A 72 -3.45 4.97 9.39
N TRP A 73 -3.17 5.66 8.27
CA TRP A 73 -2.51 6.97 8.30
C TRP A 73 -3.29 8.02 9.07
N HIS A 74 -4.62 7.96 9.01
CA HIS A 74 -5.47 8.87 9.76
C HIS A 74 -5.27 8.71 11.27
N THR A 75 -5.36 7.48 11.78
CA THR A 75 -5.16 7.19 13.21
C THR A 75 -3.76 7.56 13.68
N ILE A 76 -2.73 7.18 12.93
CA ILE A 76 -1.33 7.51 13.27
C ILE A 76 -1.12 9.03 13.35
N ALA A 77 -1.70 9.78 12.42
CA ALA A 77 -1.58 11.23 12.40
C ALA A 77 -2.34 11.90 13.55
N ASP A 78 -3.54 11.40 13.89
CA ASP A 78 -4.36 11.89 15.01
C ASP A 78 -3.69 11.62 16.37
N ASP A 79 -3.17 10.40 16.56
CA ASP A 79 -2.43 10.02 17.76
C ASP A 79 -1.19 10.90 17.92
N HIS A 80 -0.45 11.14 16.83
CA HIS A 80 0.73 11.99 16.84
C HIS A 80 0.39 13.45 17.16
N LEU A 81 -0.68 13.99 16.59
CA LEU A 81 -1.15 15.36 16.87
C LEU A 81 -1.57 15.50 18.33
N THR A 82 -2.26 14.51 18.87
CA THR A 82 -2.68 14.48 20.28
C THR A 82 -1.48 14.39 21.22
N ALA A 83 -0.50 13.53 20.94
CA ALA A 83 0.75 13.45 21.70
C ALA A 83 1.51 14.79 21.66
N LEU A 84 1.73 15.37 20.48
CA LEU A 84 2.39 16.67 20.34
C LEU A 84 1.67 17.78 21.10
N TYR A 85 0.34 17.83 21.02
CA TYR A 85 -0.44 18.80 21.76
C TYR A 85 -0.23 18.69 23.27
N SER A 86 -0.22 17.46 23.80
CA SER A 86 0.00 17.22 25.23
C SER A 86 1.39 17.65 25.69
N GLU A 87 2.42 17.39 24.89
CA GLU A 87 3.80 17.79 25.18
C GLU A 87 3.97 19.32 25.14
N ILE A 88 3.39 19.99 24.14
CA ILE A 88 3.41 21.46 24.04
C ILE A 88 2.68 22.09 25.23
N GLN A 89 1.53 21.55 25.60
CA GLN A 89 0.77 22.03 26.75
C GLN A 89 1.60 21.89 28.04
N ALA A 90 2.18 20.72 28.30
CA ALA A 90 3.02 20.48 29.47
C ALA A 90 4.26 21.41 29.50
N PHE A 91 4.90 21.63 28.35
CA PHE A 91 6.02 22.53 28.21
C PHE A 91 5.64 23.99 28.53
N VAL A 92 4.55 24.49 27.95
CA VAL A 92 4.07 25.86 28.19
C VAL A 92 3.68 26.06 29.66
N GLU A 93 2.99 25.09 30.25
CA GLU A 93 2.64 25.11 31.68
C GLU A 93 3.90 25.15 32.56
N ALA A 94 4.92 24.33 32.27
CA ALA A 94 6.18 24.33 33.01
C ALA A 94 6.93 25.67 32.91
N VAL A 95 6.96 26.27 31.72
CA VAL A 95 7.61 27.58 31.49
C VAL A 95 6.88 28.70 32.24
N LEU A 96 5.55 28.74 32.19
CA LEU A 96 4.77 29.76 32.88
C LEU A 96 4.91 29.66 34.40
N ASN A 97 4.92 28.45 34.95
CA ASN A 97 5.18 28.20 36.36
C ASN A 97 6.60 28.63 36.80
N HIS A 98 7.58 28.56 35.89
CA HIS A 98 8.95 28.95 36.20
C HIS A 98 9.17 30.48 36.20
N ILE A 99 8.52 31.20 35.28
CA ILE A 99 8.76 32.63 35.06
C ILE A 99 7.85 33.50 35.96
N THR A 100 6.63 33.05 36.25
CA THR A 100 5.63 33.86 36.95
C THR A 100 5.55 33.49 38.43
N ARG A 101 5.79 34.48 39.31
CA ARG A 101 5.70 34.31 40.78
C ARG A 101 4.33 34.67 41.35
N ASP A 102 3.59 35.52 40.64
CA ASP A 102 2.26 35.98 41.05
C ASP A 102 1.19 34.96 40.60
N SER A 103 0.42 34.44 41.56
CA SER A 103 -0.59 33.42 41.31
C SER A 103 -1.77 33.91 40.47
N GLN A 104 -2.15 35.19 40.56
CA GLN A 104 -3.27 35.73 39.77
C GLN A 104 -2.87 35.91 38.31
N ILE A 105 -1.67 36.48 38.08
CA ILE A 105 -1.13 36.66 36.73
C ILE A 105 -0.85 35.30 36.06
N LEU A 106 -0.35 34.32 36.83
CA LEU A 106 -0.14 32.97 36.33
C LEU A 106 -1.44 32.31 35.86
N ALA A 107 -2.51 32.41 36.64
CA ALA A 107 -3.81 31.83 36.30
C ALA A 107 -4.37 32.42 35.00
N GLU A 108 -4.28 33.75 34.84
CA GLU A 108 -4.76 34.45 33.65
C GLU A 108 -3.92 34.09 32.40
N LEU A 109 -2.59 34.02 32.54
CA LEU A 109 -1.70 33.59 31.45
C LEU A 109 -1.93 32.14 31.02
N LEU A 110 -2.14 31.24 31.98
CA LEU A 110 -2.47 29.84 31.70
C LEU A 110 -3.81 29.73 30.94
N GLU A 111 -4.81 30.50 31.32
CA GLU A 111 -6.10 30.51 30.63
C GLU A 111 -5.97 31.02 29.18
N ILE A 112 -5.29 32.16 28.98
CA ILE A 112 -5.07 32.74 27.65
C ILE A 112 -4.29 31.79 26.75
N THR A 113 -3.20 31.22 27.25
CA THR A 113 -2.36 30.28 26.49
C THR A 113 -3.11 29.00 26.18
N LYS A 114 -3.86 28.43 27.14
CA LYS A 114 -4.71 27.26 26.91
C LYS A 114 -5.73 27.50 25.81
N LEU A 115 -6.42 28.65 25.82
CA LEU A 115 -7.37 29.01 24.77
C LEU A 115 -6.69 29.14 23.39
N SER A 116 -5.50 29.74 23.33
CA SER A 116 -4.72 29.82 22.09
C SER A 116 -4.27 28.44 21.59
N LEU A 117 -3.75 27.58 22.47
CA LEU A 117 -3.33 26.23 22.13
C LEU A 117 -4.51 25.39 21.62
N GLN A 118 -5.69 25.49 22.26
CA GLN A 118 -6.89 24.80 21.82
C GLN A 118 -7.34 25.24 20.42
N LYS A 119 -7.29 26.54 20.12
CA LYS A 119 -7.57 27.05 18.76
C LYS A 119 -6.59 26.48 17.73
N SER A 120 -5.29 26.44 18.06
CA SER A 120 -4.27 25.85 17.18
C SER A 120 -4.49 24.35 16.97
N LYS A 121 -4.85 23.59 18.02
CA LYS A 121 -5.19 22.17 17.91
C LYS A 121 -6.38 21.96 16.97
N HIS A 122 -7.45 22.72 17.16
CA HIS A 122 -8.64 22.61 16.33
C HIS A 122 -8.35 22.89 14.85
N ALA A 123 -7.56 23.93 14.56
CA ALA A 123 -7.13 24.21 13.19
C ALA A 123 -6.29 23.07 12.59
N ALA A 124 -5.43 22.44 13.39
CA ALA A 124 -4.65 21.29 12.95
C ALA A 124 -5.53 20.05 12.69
N ASP A 125 -6.53 19.78 13.53
CA ASP A 125 -7.50 18.70 13.35
C ASP A 125 -8.35 18.90 12.08
N GLU A 126 -8.75 20.14 11.80
CA GLU A 126 -9.45 20.49 10.56
C GLU A 126 -8.58 20.26 9.33
N GLU A 127 -7.32 20.69 9.35
CA GLU A 127 -6.39 20.47 8.23
C GLU A 127 -6.10 18.99 8.03
N LEU A 128 -5.92 18.21 9.10
CA LEU A 128 -5.78 16.76 9.01
C LEU A 128 -7.02 16.12 8.38
N SER A 129 -8.21 16.58 8.75
CA SER A 129 -9.47 16.11 8.17
C SER A 129 -9.57 16.41 6.67
N LYS A 130 -9.12 17.59 6.23
CA LYS A 130 -9.07 17.95 4.80
C LYS A 130 -8.10 17.05 4.03
N LEU A 131 -6.89 16.83 4.56
CA LEU A 131 -5.91 15.92 3.96
C LEU A 131 -6.46 14.50 3.82
N CYS A 132 -7.21 14.01 4.82
CA CYS A 132 -7.85 12.69 4.76
C CYS A 132 -8.99 12.63 3.72
N GLN A 133 -9.66 13.75 3.44
CA GLN A 133 -10.66 13.83 2.37
C GLN A 133 -10.02 13.84 0.99
N ASP A 134 -8.91 14.56 0.83
CA ASP A 134 -8.14 14.57 -0.41
C ASP A 134 -7.57 13.18 -0.74
N GLU A 135 -7.12 12.43 0.27
CA GLU A 135 -6.62 11.06 0.09
C GLU A 135 -7.70 10.06 -0.35
N LYS A 136 -8.98 10.34 -0.10
CA LYS A 136 -10.10 9.50 -0.56
C LYS A 136 -10.38 9.64 -2.06
N GLN A 137 -9.72 10.57 -2.75
CA GLN A 137 -9.82 10.69 -4.19
C GLN A 137 -9.06 9.56 -4.90
N GLN A 138 -9.39 9.34 -6.17
CA GLN A 138 -8.75 8.28 -6.95
C GLN A 138 -7.23 8.53 -7.06
N PRO A 139 -6.39 7.53 -6.79
CA PRO A 139 -4.95 7.68 -6.88
C PRO A 139 -4.54 7.89 -8.35
N ILE A 140 -3.86 9.00 -8.62
CA ILE A 140 -3.26 9.31 -9.92
C ILE A 140 -1.74 9.22 -9.77
N THR A 141 -1.08 8.55 -10.70
CA THR A 141 0.38 8.56 -10.79
C THR A 141 0.85 8.56 -12.24
N TYR A 142 1.80 9.45 -12.52
CA TYR A 142 2.54 9.49 -13.77
C TYR A 142 3.99 9.02 -13.57
N ASN A 143 4.29 8.40 -12.43
CA ASN A 143 5.64 7.96 -12.12
C ASN A 143 6.04 6.79 -13.02
N HIS A 144 7.12 6.97 -13.79
CA HIS A 144 7.69 5.92 -14.63
C HIS A 144 8.01 4.64 -13.83
N TYR A 145 8.44 4.76 -12.58
CA TYR A 145 8.69 3.61 -11.71
C TYR A 145 7.43 2.76 -11.48
N TYR A 146 6.26 3.38 -11.37
CA TYR A 146 4.99 2.65 -11.26
C TYR A 146 4.67 1.93 -12.57
N ILE A 147 4.78 2.65 -13.69
CA ILE A 147 4.49 2.11 -15.03
C ILE A 147 5.42 0.93 -15.34
N ASP A 148 6.71 1.09 -15.11
CA ASP A 148 7.73 0.07 -15.36
C ASP A 148 7.49 -1.18 -14.50
N ASN A 149 7.14 -1.03 -13.23
CA ASN A 149 6.87 -2.19 -12.36
C ASN A 149 5.62 -2.97 -12.78
N VAL A 150 4.54 -2.27 -13.15
CA VAL A 150 3.33 -2.94 -13.65
C VAL A 150 3.62 -3.67 -14.97
N GLN A 151 4.38 -3.04 -15.88
CA GLN A 151 4.81 -3.67 -17.12
C GLN A 151 5.72 -4.88 -16.87
N ASN A 152 6.69 -4.77 -15.97
CA ASN A 152 7.59 -5.86 -15.61
C ASN A 152 6.83 -7.04 -15.00
N ALA A 153 5.88 -6.78 -14.08
CA ALA A 153 5.05 -7.81 -13.49
C ALA A 153 4.20 -8.54 -14.55
N ARG A 154 3.65 -7.80 -15.52
CA ARG A 154 2.91 -8.38 -16.65
C ARG A 154 3.80 -9.25 -17.55
N GLN A 155 5.00 -8.77 -17.87
CA GLN A 155 5.97 -9.50 -18.68
C GLN A 155 6.45 -10.77 -17.97
N GLU A 156 6.71 -10.70 -16.66
CA GLU A 156 7.14 -11.84 -15.87
C GLU A 156 6.05 -12.91 -15.76
N SER A 157 4.80 -12.50 -15.50
CA SER A 157 3.64 -13.40 -15.52
C SER A 157 3.50 -14.10 -16.88
N THR A 158 3.57 -13.34 -17.98
CA THR A 158 3.51 -13.88 -19.36
C THR A 158 4.67 -14.86 -19.63
N ARG A 159 5.89 -14.51 -19.23
CA ARG A 159 7.08 -15.36 -19.37
C ARG A 159 6.92 -16.67 -18.62
N ASN A 160 6.35 -16.65 -17.42
CA ASN A 160 6.11 -17.84 -16.61
C ASN A 160 5.03 -18.75 -17.23
N LEU A 161 3.97 -18.16 -17.77
CA LEU A 161 2.95 -18.91 -18.54
C LEU A 161 3.56 -19.60 -19.77
N ILE A 162 4.37 -18.88 -20.55
CA ILE A 162 5.07 -19.44 -21.72
C ILE A 162 6.00 -20.59 -21.31
N LYS A 163 6.80 -20.41 -20.24
CA LYS A 163 7.68 -21.47 -19.73
C LYS A 163 6.91 -22.72 -19.33
N LYS A 164 5.77 -22.56 -18.64
CA LYS A 164 4.91 -23.67 -18.23
C LYS A 164 4.32 -24.40 -19.45
N ALA A 165 3.76 -23.65 -20.39
CA ALA A 165 3.24 -24.19 -21.64
C ALA A 165 4.32 -24.92 -22.46
N MET A 166 5.55 -24.39 -22.48
CA MET A 166 6.68 -25.02 -23.17
C MET A 166 7.10 -26.34 -22.52
N SER A 167 7.14 -26.40 -21.18
CA SER A 167 7.41 -27.64 -20.43
C SER A 167 6.33 -28.70 -20.71
N GLU A 168 5.06 -28.31 -20.67
CA GLU A 168 3.93 -29.20 -20.93
C GLU A 168 3.89 -29.69 -22.38
N ALA A 169 4.17 -28.81 -23.35
CA ALA A 169 4.30 -29.18 -24.75
C ALA A 169 5.46 -30.16 -24.96
N SER A 170 6.64 -29.89 -24.38
CA SER A 170 7.78 -30.80 -24.46
C SER A 170 7.45 -32.19 -23.92
N ALA A 171 6.68 -32.28 -22.84
CA ALA A 171 6.30 -33.56 -22.23
C ALA A 171 5.28 -34.35 -23.06
N HIS A 172 4.24 -33.69 -23.60
CA HIS A 172 3.10 -34.38 -24.22
C HIS A 172 3.19 -34.52 -25.75
N ASP A 173 3.82 -33.54 -26.42
CA ASP A 173 3.79 -33.46 -27.89
C ASP A 173 5.18 -33.80 -28.49
N TRP A 174 6.24 -33.75 -27.68
CA TRP A 174 7.63 -34.03 -28.10
C TRP A 174 8.31 -35.17 -27.32
N ASN A 175 7.55 -36.04 -26.65
CA ASN A 175 8.06 -37.21 -25.90
C ASN A 175 9.23 -36.89 -24.94
N GLY A 176 9.23 -35.70 -24.34
CA GLY A 176 10.26 -35.26 -23.39
C GLY A 176 11.53 -34.67 -24.01
N LYS A 177 11.64 -34.55 -25.35
CA LYS A 177 12.81 -33.97 -26.03
C LYS A 177 12.37 -32.93 -27.07
N LEU A 178 12.34 -31.67 -26.65
CA LEU A 178 12.03 -30.53 -27.52
C LEU A 178 13.18 -30.27 -28.51
N HIS A 179 13.14 -30.93 -29.67
CA HIS A 179 14.00 -30.62 -30.81
C HIS A 179 13.23 -29.72 -31.79
N ILE A 180 13.60 -28.45 -31.85
CA ILE A 180 13.08 -27.48 -32.82
C ILE A 180 14.18 -27.28 -33.85
N SER A 181 13.95 -27.74 -35.08
CA SER A 181 14.86 -27.42 -36.19
C SER A 181 14.57 -26.02 -36.71
N ASN A 182 15.53 -25.40 -37.41
CA ASN A 182 15.36 -24.05 -37.98
C ASN A 182 14.49 -24.09 -39.27
N ASN A 183 13.32 -24.73 -39.19
CA ASN A 183 12.34 -24.78 -40.26
C ASN A 183 11.04 -24.09 -39.80
N THR A 184 10.26 -23.58 -40.75
CA THR A 184 9.00 -22.88 -40.47
C THR A 184 7.92 -23.81 -39.91
N VAL A 185 7.97 -25.08 -40.27
CA VAL A 185 6.99 -26.10 -39.89
C VAL A 185 7.07 -26.46 -38.40
N ASP A 186 8.27 -26.62 -37.84
CA ASP A 186 8.46 -26.92 -36.43
C ASP A 186 8.17 -25.69 -35.57
N ALA A 187 8.44 -24.49 -36.08
CA ALA A 187 8.06 -23.23 -35.44
C ALA A 187 6.51 -23.09 -35.35
N GLU A 188 5.78 -23.38 -36.43
CA GLU A 188 4.32 -23.36 -36.44
C GLU A 188 3.70 -24.45 -35.55
N LYS A 189 4.30 -25.66 -35.53
CA LYS A 189 3.89 -26.72 -34.62
C LYS A 189 4.07 -26.33 -33.15
N LEU A 190 5.20 -25.70 -32.82
CA LEU A 190 5.44 -25.18 -31.48
C LEU A 190 4.41 -24.10 -31.12
N LEU A 191 4.19 -23.13 -32.02
CA LEU A 191 3.22 -22.05 -31.80
C LEU A 191 1.81 -22.60 -31.55
N THR A 192 1.37 -23.55 -32.37
CA THR A 192 0.06 -24.21 -32.23
C THR A 192 -0.05 -24.96 -30.89
N SER A 193 1.04 -25.61 -30.47
CA SER A 193 1.07 -26.39 -29.22
C SER A 193 1.09 -25.50 -27.98
N LEU A 194 1.74 -24.33 -28.07
CA LEU A 194 1.71 -23.30 -27.05
C LEU A 194 0.33 -22.63 -26.98
N GLN A 195 -0.26 -22.24 -28.11
CA GLN A 195 -1.59 -21.61 -28.16
C GLN A 195 -2.68 -22.48 -27.52
N LYS A 196 -2.61 -23.80 -27.68
CA LYS A 196 -3.54 -24.75 -27.04
C LYS A 196 -3.43 -24.77 -25.51
N ARG A 197 -2.29 -24.37 -24.95
CA ARG A 197 -1.95 -24.50 -23.52
C ARG A 197 -1.85 -23.17 -22.78
N ILE A 198 -1.69 -22.07 -23.51
CA ILE A 198 -1.77 -20.72 -22.95
C ILE A 198 -3.25 -20.40 -22.69
N ILE A 199 -3.74 -20.87 -21.56
CA ILE A 199 -4.97 -20.37 -20.96
C ILE A 199 -4.53 -19.36 -19.90
N VAL A 200 -4.74 -18.09 -20.19
CA VAL A 200 -4.49 -17.02 -19.23
C VAL A 200 -5.66 -17.01 -18.26
N ASP A 201 -5.39 -17.34 -16.99
CA ASP A 201 -6.31 -17.03 -15.91
C ASP A 201 -6.30 -15.50 -15.72
N MET A 202 -7.28 -14.84 -16.32
CA MET A 202 -7.37 -13.38 -16.35
C MET A 202 -7.52 -12.79 -14.94
N ASP A 203 -8.15 -13.52 -14.02
CA ASP A 203 -8.35 -13.10 -12.64
C ASP A 203 -7.01 -13.12 -11.88
N VAL A 204 -6.24 -14.20 -12.04
CA VAL A 204 -4.90 -14.32 -11.44
C VAL A 204 -3.97 -13.26 -12.00
N GLN A 205 -4.00 -13.03 -13.31
CA GLN A 205 -3.20 -11.97 -13.93
C GLN A 205 -3.57 -10.59 -13.38
N ALA A 206 -4.86 -10.25 -13.34
CA ALA A 206 -5.33 -8.97 -12.80
C ALA A 206 -4.91 -8.78 -11.34
N CYS A 207 -5.00 -9.82 -10.50
CA CYS A 207 -4.57 -9.76 -9.10
C CYS A 207 -3.04 -9.56 -8.97
N THR A 208 -2.24 -10.21 -9.81
CA THR A 208 -0.78 -10.05 -9.80
C THR A 208 -0.35 -8.64 -10.22
N GLU A 209 -0.97 -8.10 -11.26
CA GLU A 209 -0.71 -6.74 -11.73
C GLU A 209 -1.18 -5.71 -10.70
N ALA A 210 -2.33 -5.93 -10.05
CA ALA A 210 -2.83 -5.06 -8.98
C ALA A 210 -1.91 -5.04 -7.76
N LEU A 211 -1.36 -6.19 -7.34
CA LEU A 211 -0.38 -6.26 -6.26
C LEU A 211 0.92 -5.56 -6.61
N ALA A 212 1.43 -5.77 -7.83
CA ALA A 212 2.62 -5.08 -8.32
C ALA A 212 2.39 -3.57 -8.35
N GLY A 213 1.24 -3.13 -8.87
CA GLY A 213 0.83 -1.73 -8.87
C GLY A 213 0.71 -1.15 -7.46
N LEU A 214 0.06 -1.85 -6.53
CA LEU A 214 -0.06 -1.41 -5.14
C LEU A 214 1.32 -1.23 -4.49
N SER A 215 2.19 -2.24 -4.60
CA SER A 215 3.55 -2.18 -4.03
C SER A 215 4.39 -1.07 -4.67
N ALA A 216 4.30 -0.93 -5.99
CA ALA A 216 4.99 0.10 -6.74
C ALA A 216 4.45 1.48 -6.36
N TYR A 217 3.15 1.64 -6.20
CA TYR A 217 2.53 2.90 -5.77
C TYR A 217 3.00 3.28 -4.37
N TYR A 218 2.95 2.36 -3.40
CA TYR A 218 3.45 2.63 -2.04
C TYR A 218 4.93 3.01 -2.01
N ARG A 219 5.75 2.44 -2.90
CA ARG A 219 7.18 2.74 -2.98
C ARG A 219 7.49 4.00 -3.80
N ALA A 220 6.70 4.24 -4.84
CA ALA A 220 6.83 5.36 -5.77
C ALA A 220 6.25 6.65 -5.24
N SER A 221 5.18 6.56 -4.43
CA SER A 221 4.29 7.67 -4.15
C SER A 221 4.94 8.72 -3.25
N PRO A 222 5.14 9.94 -3.80
CA PRO A 222 5.32 11.13 -3.01
C PRO A 222 4.09 11.53 -2.17
N PRO A 223 2.80 11.15 -2.41
CA PRO A 223 1.69 11.57 -1.53
C PRO A 223 1.85 11.22 -0.04
N LEU A 224 2.41 10.04 0.27
CA LEU A 224 2.78 9.67 1.65
C LEU A 224 4.00 10.45 2.15
N LYS A 225 4.83 10.93 1.22
CA LYS A 225 5.89 11.88 1.50
C LYS A 225 5.33 13.28 1.75
N THR A 226 4.27 13.73 1.06
CA THR A 226 3.58 14.99 1.37
C THR A 226 2.80 14.93 2.67
N LEU A 227 2.22 13.78 3.07
CA LEU A 227 1.72 13.62 4.45
C LEU A 227 2.86 13.71 5.49
N CYS A 228 4.00 13.07 5.23
CA CYS A 228 5.19 13.17 6.09
C CYS A 228 5.86 14.57 6.05
N ASP A 229 5.89 15.25 4.90
CA ASP A 229 6.62 16.49 4.62
C ASP A 229 5.74 17.72 4.87
N ALA A 230 4.42 17.65 4.71
CA ALA A 230 3.48 18.71 5.12
C ALA A 230 3.49 18.88 6.64
N ASN A 231 3.70 17.79 7.40
CA ASN A 231 3.99 17.87 8.83
C ASN A 231 5.35 18.51 9.15
N ARG A 232 6.27 18.60 8.16
CA ARG A 232 7.62 19.13 8.32
C ARG A 232 7.80 20.57 7.81
N LEU A 233 6.91 21.06 6.96
CA LEU A 233 7.07 22.34 6.25
C LEU A 233 6.09 23.44 6.65
N ARG A 234 5.29 23.26 7.71
CA ARG A 234 4.39 24.32 8.23
C ARG A 234 4.80 24.91 9.59
N TRP A 235 6.00 24.57 10.08
CA TRP A 235 6.57 25.07 11.34
C TRP A 235 7.94 25.75 11.15
N LEU A 236 8.15 26.38 10.00
CA LEU A 236 9.14 27.45 9.77
C LEU A 236 8.44 28.60 9.05
#